data_AF-A0A813KBB1-F1
#
_entry.id   AF-A0A813KBB1-F1
#
_cell.length_a   1.000
_cell.length_b   1.000
_cell.length_c   1.000
_cell.angle_alpha   90.00
_cell.angle_beta   90.00
_cell.angle_gamma   90.00
#
_symmetry.space_group_name_H-M   'P 1'
#
loop_
_entity.id
_entity.type
_entity.pdbx_description
1 polymer ?
#
loop_
_entity_poly.entity_id
_entity_poly.type
_entity_poly.pdbx_seq_one_letter_code
_entity_poly.pdbx_strand_id
1 'polypeptide(L)'
;MAGADSMPLMMYCYRSTFIEVIDLNQQVFSKTRSQSVPANRAAPASDNLELSSYVASLGRSSEQLAVLSRRCSETVMAAVSKDALANQDVETCSTASPTSSPNTRTSTSDMSSCAPHMLSSASFFNHVPDSDMEPVPSAMVPNPGSMAHPELCRRPCIYFAAGKCTNGFACGYCHLSHDNKPLHLDKQHREMLRGLSEAVHLSLLLPALRCRAESAGLAAEAVEVLSLLEDKAAACAVASAGGRAAARRAAMFASSPRHHTSKLSAALRRMPFSTVLGMVLRGAPATGGENKHDSVSSVGPTEQQLLDAVDRMRARLSPGAVVCA
;
A
#
# COMPACT_ATOMS: atom_id res chain seq x y z
N MET A 1 -19.16 54.11 -15.50
CA MET A 1 -19.96 52.90 -15.79
C MET A 1 -19.02 51.72 -15.74
N ALA A 2 -18.91 51.08 -14.58
CA ALA A 2 -18.15 49.85 -14.39
C ALA A 2 -19.14 48.82 -13.84
N GLY A 3 -19.48 47.83 -14.65
CA GLY A 3 -20.37 46.73 -14.27
C GLY A 3 -19.62 45.80 -13.32
N ALA A 4 -20.07 45.72 -12.08
CA ALA A 4 -19.65 44.70 -11.15
C ALA A 4 -20.41 43.42 -11.50
N ASP A 5 -19.74 42.49 -12.20
CA ASP A 5 -20.23 41.15 -12.41
C ASP A 5 -20.27 40.40 -11.07
N SER A 6 -21.48 40.33 -10.52
CA SER A 6 -21.84 39.58 -9.32
C SER A 6 -21.68 38.09 -9.58
N MET A 7 -20.52 37.54 -9.26
CA MET A 7 -20.30 36.09 -9.22
C MET A 7 -21.18 35.46 -8.13
N PRO A 8 -22.00 34.44 -8.44
CA PRO A 8 -22.91 33.83 -7.47
C PRO A 8 -22.11 33.14 -6.34
N LEU A 9 -22.37 33.58 -5.11
CA LEU A 9 -21.88 32.96 -3.88
C LEU A 9 -22.50 31.57 -3.73
N MET A 10 -21.78 30.52 -4.16
CA MET A 10 -22.12 29.15 -3.79
C MET A 10 -21.76 28.90 -2.32
N MET A 11 -22.77 28.82 -1.48
CA MET A 11 -22.63 28.48 -0.06
C MET A 11 -22.59 26.95 0.10
N TYR A 12 -21.43 26.41 0.47
CA TYR A 12 -21.28 24.98 0.77
C TYR A 12 -21.46 24.73 2.26
N CYS A 13 -22.60 24.16 2.67
CA CYS A 13 -22.78 23.65 4.04
C CYS A 13 -22.22 22.23 4.16
N TYR A 14 -21.19 22.07 4.99
CA TYR A 14 -20.58 20.77 5.28
C TYR A 14 -21.36 20.04 6.39
N ARG A 15 -22.04 18.94 6.03
CA ARG A 15 -22.46 17.88 6.97
C ARG A 15 -21.82 16.56 6.55
N SER A 16 -21.21 15.88 7.50
CA SER A 16 -20.20 14.80 7.33
C SER A 16 -20.63 13.50 6.64
N THR A 17 -21.69 13.46 5.83
CA THR A 17 -21.99 12.31 4.96
C THR A 17 -22.80 12.79 3.74
N PHE A 18 -22.26 12.60 2.54
CA PHE A 18 -22.82 12.90 1.21
C PHE A 18 -22.78 14.36 0.73
N ILE A 19 -22.17 14.57 -0.44
CA ILE A 19 -22.25 15.79 -1.23
C ILE A 19 -23.53 15.68 -2.06
N GLU A 20 -24.62 16.31 -1.61
CA GLU A 20 -25.74 16.62 -2.49
C GLU A 20 -25.49 17.99 -3.13
N VAL A 21 -25.36 17.99 -4.45
CA VAL A 21 -25.43 19.22 -5.24
C VAL A 21 -26.91 19.59 -5.34
N ILE A 22 -27.37 20.53 -4.51
CA ILE A 22 -28.73 21.06 -4.62
C ILE A 22 -28.71 22.12 -5.72
N ASP A 23 -29.22 21.74 -6.89
CA ASP A 23 -29.50 22.68 -7.97
C ASP A 23 -30.84 23.37 -7.67
N LEU A 24 -30.79 24.62 -7.21
CA LEU A 24 -31.97 25.38 -6.76
C LEU A 24 -32.90 25.82 -7.91
N ASN A 25 -32.64 25.38 -9.15
CA ASN A 25 -33.38 25.84 -10.33
C ASN A 25 -34.25 24.79 -11.03
N GLN A 26 -34.48 23.61 -10.45
CA GLN A 26 -35.38 22.59 -11.02
C GLN A 26 -36.73 22.53 -10.30
N GLN A 27 -37.64 23.38 -10.74
CA GLN A 27 -39.07 23.24 -10.47
C GLN A 27 -39.67 22.09 -11.31
N VAL A 28 -40.49 21.27 -10.65
CA VAL A 28 -41.50 20.34 -11.18
C VAL A 28 -41.01 19.15 -12.04
N PHE A 29 -40.63 18.05 -11.38
CA PHE A 29 -40.94 16.71 -11.91
C PHE A 29 -41.40 15.77 -10.79
N SER A 30 -42.68 15.44 -10.84
CA SER A 30 -43.35 14.45 -9.99
C SER A 30 -42.75 13.06 -10.23
N LYS A 31 -41.96 12.57 -9.27
CA LYS A 31 -41.47 11.19 -9.25
C LYS A 31 -42.61 10.22 -8.90
N THR A 32 -43.06 9.48 -9.90
CA THR A 32 -43.85 8.25 -9.77
C THR A 32 -43.05 7.21 -8.98
N ARG A 33 -43.60 6.81 -7.83
CA ARG A 33 -43.06 5.78 -6.95
C ARG A 33 -43.28 4.41 -7.60
N SER A 34 -42.22 3.67 -7.88
CA SER A 34 -42.28 2.31 -8.40
C SER A 34 -42.93 1.38 -7.35
N GLN A 35 -44.03 0.76 -7.71
CA GLN A 35 -44.71 -0.26 -6.91
C GLN A 35 -43.87 -1.55 -6.88
N SER A 36 -43.64 -2.08 -5.68
CA SER A 36 -42.97 -3.35 -5.44
C SER A 36 -43.83 -4.53 -5.91
N VAL A 37 -43.23 -5.42 -6.70
CA VAL A 37 -43.81 -6.70 -7.14
C VAL A 37 -43.93 -7.65 -5.94
N PRO A 38 -45.07 -8.34 -5.72
CA PRO A 38 -45.23 -9.28 -4.62
C PRO A 38 -44.42 -10.56 -4.84
N ALA A 39 -43.72 -10.98 -3.78
CA ALA A 39 -42.95 -12.22 -3.71
C ALA A 39 -43.88 -13.43 -3.55
N ASN A 40 -44.28 -14.04 -4.67
CA ASN A 40 -44.89 -15.37 -4.65
C ASN A 40 -44.66 -16.09 -5.99
N ARG A 41 -43.45 -16.62 -6.18
CA ARG A 41 -43.19 -17.66 -7.19
C ARG A 41 -42.32 -18.73 -6.56
N ALA A 42 -42.94 -19.86 -6.27
CA ALA A 42 -42.23 -21.08 -5.88
C ALA A 42 -41.28 -21.49 -7.01
N ALA A 43 -40.01 -21.67 -6.67
CA ALA A 43 -38.99 -22.13 -7.60
C ALA A 43 -39.20 -23.63 -7.92
N PRO A 44 -39.01 -24.08 -9.18
CA PRO A 44 -39.10 -25.48 -9.55
C PRO A 44 -37.96 -26.29 -8.94
N ALA A 45 -38.29 -27.48 -8.42
CA ALA A 45 -37.39 -28.36 -7.67
C ALA A 45 -36.35 -29.14 -8.52
N SER A 46 -36.13 -28.77 -9.78
CA SER A 46 -35.31 -29.55 -10.73
C SER A 46 -33.80 -29.27 -10.72
N ASP A 47 -33.34 -28.17 -10.12
CA ASP A 47 -31.94 -27.72 -10.31
C ASP A 47 -30.97 -28.16 -9.18
N ASN A 48 -31.44 -28.95 -8.21
CA ASN A 48 -30.62 -29.35 -7.06
C ASN A 48 -29.61 -30.49 -7.34
N LEU A 49 -29.83 -31.29 -8.40
CA LEU A 49 -28.96 -32.43 -8.72
C LEU A 49 -27.64 -31.99 -9.36
N GLU A 50 -27.66 -30.95 -10.19
CA GLU A 50 -26.46 -30.48 -10.87
C GLU A 50 -25.48 -29.82 -9.89
N LEU A 51 -26.00 -29.03 -8.94
CA LEU A 51 -25.20 -28.38 -7.91
C LEU A 51 -24.54 -29.37 -6.95
N SER A 52 -25.22 -30.47 -6.59
CA SER A 52 -24.64 -31.53 -5.75
C SER A 52 -23.47 -32.24 -6.44
N SER A 53 -23.56 -32.47 -7.76
CA SER A 53 -22.47 -33.08 -8.53
C SER A 53 -21.23 -32.16 -8.60
N TYR A 54 -21.45 -30.85 -8.70
CA TYR A 54 -20.39 -29.85 -8.76
C TYR A 54 -19.67 -29.71 -7.41
N VAL A 55 -20.41 -29.70 -6.29
CA VAL A 55 -19.82 -29.68 -4.95
C VAL A 55 -18.99 -30.94 -4.68
N ALA A 56 -19.46 -32.13 -5.12
CA ALA A 56 -18.68 -33.36 -5.02
C ALA A 56 -17.40 -33.34 -5.89
N SER A 57 -17.45 -32.70 -7.06
CA SER A 57 -16.28 -32.48 -7.91
C SER A 57 -15.22 -31.59 -7.24
N LEU A 58 -15.65 -30.48 -6.62
CA LEU A 58 -14.75 -29.59 -5.87
C LEU A 58 -14.06 -30.29 -4.69
N GLY A 59 -14.76 -31.19 -3.99
CA GLY A 59 -14.18 -32.01 -2.93
C GLY A 59 -12.99 -32.85 -3.42
N ARG A 60 -13.15 -33.55 -4.56
CA ARG A 60 -12.09 -34.36 -5.17
C ARG A 60 -10.88 -33.54 -5.61
N SER A 61 -11.10 -32.34 -6.16
CA SER A 61 -9.99 -31.45 -6.53
C SER A 61 -9.23 -30.92 -5.31
N SER A 62 -9.91 -30.68 -4.18
CA SER A 62 -9.27 -30.26 -2.94
C SER A 62 -8.36 -31.35 -2.36
N GLU A 63 -8.80 -32.61 -2.39
CA GLU A 63 -7.96 -33.75 -1.96
C GLU A 63 -6.73 -33.92 -2.84
N GLN A 64 -6.86 -33.78 -4.16
CA GLN A 64 -5.73 -33.83 -5.08
C GLN A 64 -4.69 -32.72 -4.79
N LEU A 65 -5.12 -31.50 -4.49
CA LEU A 65 -4.21 -30.41 -4.10
C LEU A 65 -3.49 -30.69 -2.78
N ALA A 66 -4.18 -31.29 -1.79
CA ALA A 66 -3.57 -31.67 -0.52
C ALA A 66 -2.52 -32.79 -0.68
N VAL A 67 -2.72 -33.73 -1.61
CA VAL A 67 -1.73 -34.76 -1.95
C VAL A 67 -0.52 -34.15 -2.65
N LEU A 68 -0.74 -33.25 -3.62
CA LEU A 68 0.35 -32.57 -4.33
C LEU A 68 1.18 -31.68 -3.39
N SER A 69 0.52 -30.96 -2.48
CA SER A 69 1.21 -30.14 -1.47
C SER A 69 2.11 -30.98 -0.56
N ARG A 70 1.64 -32.16 -0.11
CA ARG A 70 2.48 -33.10 0.67
C ARG A 70 3.68 -33.59 -0.12
N ARG A 71 3.48 -34.03 -1.37
CA ARG A 71 4.57 -34.46 -2.25
C ARG A 71 5.60 -33.37 -2.49
N CYS A 72 5.17 -32.13 -2.75
CA CYS A 72 6.11 -31.02 -2.89
C CYS A 72 6.93 -30.76 -1.61
N SER A 73 6.29 -30.82 -0.44
CA SER A 73 6.98 -30.65 0.84
C SER A 73 8.03 -31.73 1.09
N GLU A 74 7.72 -32.99 0.76
CA GLU A 74 8.67 -34.11 0.88
C GLU A 74 9.88 -33.94 -0.05
N THR A 75 9.66 -33.54 -1.31
CA THR A 75 10.75 -33.31 -2.27
C THR A 75 11.66 -32.16 -1.84
N VAL A 76 11.10 -31.08 -1.30
CA VAL A 76 11.87 -29.93 -0.81
C VAL A 76 12.72 -30.31 0.40
N MET A 77 12.17 -31.04 1.38
CA MET A 77 12.93 -31.48 2.56
C MET A 77 14.02 -32.50 2.19
N ALA A 78 13.77 -33.36 1.20
CA ALA A 78 14.77 -34.30 0.68
C ALA A 78 15.91 -33.59 -0.05
N ALA A 79 15.64 -32.48 -0.76
CA ALA A 79 16.67 -31.68 -1.42
C ALA A 79 17.57 -30.95 -0.39
N VAL A 80 16.96 -30.30 0.61
CA VAL A 80 17.69 -29.59 1.67
C VAL A 80 18.60 -30.54 2.48
N SER A 81 18.16 -31.78 2.72
CA SER A 81 18.96 -32.77 3.44
C SER A 81 20.18 -33.27 2.66
N LYS A 82 20.15 -33.24 1.31
CA LYS A 82 21.30 -33.64 0.48
C LYS A 82 22.39 -32.58 0.45
N ASP A 83 22.01 -31.30 0.44
CA ASP A 83 22.99 -30.21 0.44
C ASP A 83 23.68 -30.04 1.81
N ALA A 84 23.02 -30.43 2.91
CA ALA A 84 23.60 -30.39 4.25
C ALA A 84 24.76 -31.39 4.46
N LEU A 85 24.80 -32.50 3.72
CA LEU A 85 25.88 -33.50 3.82
C LEU A 85 27.06 -33.20 2.89
N ALA A 86 26.91 -32.32 1.90
CA ALA A 86 27.98 -31.97 0.97
C ALA A 86 28.94 -30.89 1.49
N ASN A 87 28.64 -30.25 2.62
CA ASN A 87 29.40 -29.12 3.18
C ASN A 87 30.16 -29.43 4.49
N GLN A 88 30.32 -30.70 4.88
CA GLN A 88 31.01 -31.07 6.13
C GLN A 88 32.52 -31.38 6.01
N ASP A 89 33.13 -31.30 4.83
CA ASP A 89 34.52 -31.76 4.63
C ASP A 89 35.58 -30.65 4.40
N VAL A 90 35.34 -29.41 4.81
CA VAL A 90 36.36 -28.35 4.70
C VAL A 90 36.48 -27.57 6.01
N GLU A 91 37.08 -28.16 7.04
CA GLU A 91 37.75 -27.39 8.10
C GLU A 91 38.71 -28.27 8.93
N THR A 92 39.98 -28.32 8.52
CA THR A 92 41.10 -28.56 9.44
C THR A 92 42.39 -28.04 8.80
N CYS A 93 42.92 -26.91 9.28
CA CYS A 93 44.30 -26.78 9.76
C CYS A 93 44.64 -25.34 10.16
N SER A 94 45.36 -25.23 11.28
CA SER A 94 45.70 -24.04 12.04
C SER A 94 46.90 -23.25 11.50
N THR A 95 46.96 -21.97 11.89
CA THR A 95 48.15 -21.20 12.33
C THR A 95 49.43 -21.25 11.50
N ALA A 96 49.77 -20.13 10.84
CA ALA A 96 51.03 -19.38 11.05
C ALA A 96 51.12 -18.14 10.11
N SER A 97 51.56 -17.01 10.65
CA SER A 97 52.14 -15.90 9.87
C SER A 97 53.50 -16.33 9.30
N PRO A 98 53.92 -15.82 8.13
CA PRO A 98 54.87 -14.70 8.14
C PRO A 98 54.74 -13.68 6.99
N THR A 99 55.37 -12.54 7.24
CA THR A 99 55.80 -11.48 6.32
C THR A 99 56.44 -11.97 5.01
N SER A 100 56.05 -11.37 3.87
CA SER A 100 56.94 -10.82 2.82
C SER A 100 56.18 -10.52 1.51
N SER A 101 56.28 -9.28 1.01
CA SER A 101 56.11 -8.88 -0.40
C SER A 101 57.09 -9.68 -1.31
N PRO A 102 56.86 -9.88 -2.64
CA PRO A 102 56.92 -8.77 -3.62
C PRO A 102 56.10 -8.91 -4.95
N ASN A 103 55.93 -7.75 -5.60
CA ASN A 103 55.95 -7.48 -7.04
C ASN A 103 54.85 -7.94 -8.04
N THR A 104 54.38 -6.91 -8.76
CA THR A 104 54.10 -6.83 -10.22
C THR A 104 52.95 -7.64 -10.82
N ARG A 105 51.92 -6.93 -11.33
CA ARG A 105 51.85 -6.60 -12.77
C ARG A 105 50.74 -5.61 -13.11
N THR A 106 51.21 -4.50 -13.65
CA THR A 106 50.61 -3.49 -14.51
C THR A 106 49.70 -4.08 -15.60
N SER A 107 48.53 -3.49 -15.82
CA SER A 107 47.79 -3.56 -17.09
C SER A 107 47.01 -2.26 -17.28
N THR A 108 47.74 -1.26 -17.76
CA THR A 108 47.24 -0.04 -18.38
C THR A 108 47.08 -0.31 -19.88
N SER A 109 45.88 -0.12 -20.40
CA SER A 109 45.67 0.08 -21.84
C SER A 109 45.06 1.45 -22.05
N ASP A 110 45.95 2.39 -22.36
CA ASP A 110 45.71 3.62 -23.10
C ASP A 110 45.15 3.31 -24.49
N MET A 111 44.22 4.16 -24.96
CA MET A 111 43.95 4.58 -26.35
C MET A 111 42.89 5.70 -26.21
N SER A 112 42.93 6.89 -26.80
CA SER A 112 43.81 7.50 -27.78
C SER A 112 43.57 9.02 -27.73
N SER A 113 44.61 9.78 -28.04
CA SER A 113 44.73 11.23 -28.06
C SER A 113 44.26 11.81 -29.39
N CYS A 114 43.66 13.02 -29.37
CA CYS A 114 43.81 14.04 -30.41
C CYS A 114 43.59 15.44 -29.78
N ALA A 115 44.67 16.23 -29.75
CA ALA A 115 44.73 17.63 -29.32
C ALA A 115 44.45 18.61 -30.51
N PRO A 116 45.01 19.83 -30.58
CA PRO A 116 44.47 21.09 -30.06
C PRO A 116 44.30 22.20 -31.13
N HIS A 117 43.45 23.20 -30.93
CA HIS A 117 43.51 24.50 -31.64
C HIS A 117 42.99 25.60 -30.69
N MET A 118 43.86 26.45 -30.15
CA MET A 118 44.39 27.70 -30.71
C MET A 118 43.50 28.92 -30.40
N LEU A 119 44.06 29.72 -29.50
CA LEU A 119 43.77 31.08 -29.07
C LEU A 119 43.26 32.00 -30.21
N SER A 120 42.20 32.77 -29.92
CA SER A 120 41.99 34.06 -30.57
C SER A 120 41.47 35.07 -29.56
N SER A 121 42.36 35.99 -29.19
CA SER A 121 42.11 37.19 -28.41
C SER A 121 41.46 38.26 -29.29
N ALA A 122 40.33 38.82 -28.85
CA ALA A 122 40.03 40.24 -28.99
C ALA A 122 38.80 40.60 -28.14
N SER A 123 39.08 41.14 -26.96
CA SER A 123 38.39 42.27 -26.35
C SER A 123 37.14 42.80 -27.06
N PHE A 124 35.98 42.40 -26.56
CA PHE A 124 34.80 43.27 -26.49
C PHE A 124 34.35 43.27 -25.04
N PHE A 125 34.64 44.36 -24.33
CA PHE A 125 34.03 44.68 -23.05
C PHE A 125 32.53 44.95 -23.29
N ASN A 126 31.74 43.89 -23.44
CA ASN A 126 30.30 43.99 -23.30
C ASN A 126 30.04 43.99 -21.79
N HIS A 127 29.70 45.18 -21.30
CA HIS A 127 29.05 45.39 -20.02
C HIS A 127 27.93 44.34 -19.89
N VAL A 128 28.11 43.35 -19.01
CA VAL A 128 27.02 42.46 -18.62
C VAL A 128 26.06 43.36 -17.85
N PRO A 129 24.84 43.63 -18.35
CA PRO A 129 23.87 44.36 -17.56
C PRO A 129 23.57 43.51 -16.33
N ASP A 130 23.61 44.19 -15.19
CA ASP A 130 23.22 43.76 -13.85
C ASP A 130 21.72 43.44 -13.84
N SER A 131 21.32 42.43 -14.60
CA SER A 131 19.93 42.10 -14.94
C SER A 131 19.64 40.67 -14.55
N ASP A 132 18.79 40.57 -13.53
CA ASP A 132 17.96 39.42 -13.24
C ASP A 132 18.72 38.15 -12.87
N MET A 133 19.31 38.18 -11.66
CA MET A 133 19.45 36.97 -10.86
C MET A 133 18.05 36.39 -10.63
N GLU A 134 17.60 35.56 -11.57
CA GLU A 134 16.47 34.64 -11.39
C GLU A 134 16.67 33.94 -10.05
N PRO A 135 15.75 34.12 -9.08
CA PRO A 135 15.91 33.58 -7.75
C PRO A 135 16.06 32.07 -7.86
N VAL A 136 17.26 31.57 -7.56
CA VAL A 136 17.54 30.15 -7.48
C VAL A 136 16.44 29.54 -6.63
N PRO A 137 15.61 28.62 -7.17
CA PRO A 137 14.47 28.09 -6.45
C PRO A 137 15.02 27.42 -5.20
N SER A 138 14.88 28.11 -4.07
CA SER A 138 15.30 27.62 -2.77
C SER A 138 14.66 26.25 -2.62
N ALA A 139 15.49 25.21 -2.57
CA ALA A 139 15.04 23.83 -2.45
C ALA A 139 14.09 23.78 -1.25
N MET A 140 12.79 23.75 -1.53
CA MET A 140 11.78 23.92 -0.49
C MET A 140 11.93 22.76 0.47
N VAL A 141 12.33 23.08 1.71
CA VAL A 141 12.40 22.08 2.77
C VAL A 141 11.01 21.44 2.86
N PRO A 142 10.88 20.12 2.64
CA PRO A 142 9.59 19.47 2.68
C PRO A 142 9.04 19.57 4.10
N ASN A 143 7.80 20.03 4.25
CA ASN A 143 7.12 20.02 5.55
C ASN A 143 6.94 18.58 6.06
N PRO A 144 6.72 18.37 7.37
CA PRO A 144 6.56 17.04 7.95
C PRO A 144 5.45 16.19 7.29
N GLY A 145 4.38 16.83 6.81
CA GLY A 145 3.31 16.14 6.11
C GLY A 145 3.69 15.59 4.74
N SER A 146 4.65 16.22 4.06
CA SER A 146 5.17 15.84 2.75
C SER A 146 6.27 14.77 2.80
N MET A 147 6.71 14.37 3.99
CA MET A 147 7.72 13.32 4.15
C MET A 147 7.24 12.00 3.54
N ALA A 148 8.12 11.33 2.78
CA ALA A 148 7.85 10.07 2.08
C ALA A 148 6.73 10.15 1.00
N HIS A 149 6.51 11.31 0.40
CA HIS A 149 5.69 11.43 -0.81
C HIS A 149 6.33 10.67 -1.99
N PRO A 150 5.57 9.96 -2.84
CA PRO A 150 4.10 9.90 -2.89
C PRO A 150 3.47 8.75 -2.08
N GLU A 151 4.24 7.74 -1.68
CA GLU A 151 3.68 6.49 -1.16
C GLU A 151 3.19 6.55 0.29
N LEU A 152 3.89 7.31 1.14
CA LEU A 152 3.76 7.29 2.60
C LEU A 152 3.52 8.66 3.24
N CYS A 153 3.38 9.70 2.40
CA CYS A 153 3.03 11.04 2.87
C CYS A 153 1.68 11.07 3.58
N ARG A 154 1.47 12.12 4.37
CA ARG A 154 0.18 12.35 5.03
C ARG A 154 -0.83 12.85 4.00
N ARG A 155 -2.10 12.87 4.40
CA ARG A 155 -3.21 13.36 3.56
C ARG A 155 -2.89 14.75 2.99
N PRO A 156 -3.25 15.05 1.73
CA PRO A 156 -3.04 16.37 1.13
C PRO A 156 -3.69 17.49 1.94
N CYS A 157 -2.97 18.59 2.06
CA CYS A 157 -3.43 19.79 2.76
C CYS A 157 -4.44 20.56 1.89
N ILE A 158 -5.71 20.49 2.25
CA ILE A 158 -6.79 21.19 1.54
C ILE A 158 -6.62 22.72 1.57
N TYR A 159 -6.02 23.27 2.62
CA TYR A 159 -5.78 24.71 2.73
C TYR A 159 -4.61 25.16 1.85
N PHE A 160 -3.56 24.33 1.71
CA PHE A 160 -2.44 24.64 0.84
C PHE A 160 -2.88 24.60 -0.62
N ALA A 161 -3.66 23.58 -1.01
CA ALA A 161 -4.26 23.51 -2.34
C ALA A 161 -5.14 24.72 -2.67
N ALA A 162 -5.73 25.38 -1.66
CA ALA A 162 -6.52 26.61 -1.81
C ALA A 162 -5.71 27.91 -1.66
N GLY A 163 -4.39 27.85 -1.43
CA GLY A 163 -3.54 29.02 -1.18
C GLY A 163 -3.77 29.70 0.18
N LYS A 164 -4.37 29.01 1.15
CA LYS A 164 -4.80 29.54 2.47
C LYS A 164 -4.12 28.87 3.66
N CYS A 165 -3.10 28.03 3.44
CA CYS A 165 -2.41 27.37 4.54
C CYS A 165 -1.51 28.35 5.30
N THR A 166 -1.82 28.63 6.56
CA THR A 166 -1.03 29.50 7.44
C THR A 166 0.07 28.77 8.19
N ASN A 167 0.04 27.43 8.24
CA ASN A 167 1.03 26.62 8.97
C ASN A 167 2.39 26.53 8.25
N GLY A 168 2.45 26.90 6.97
CA GLY A 168 3.69 26.90 6.19
C GLY A 168 4.46 25.58 6.28
N PHE A 169 5.73 25.65 6.67
CA PHE A 169 6.63 24.50 6.84
C PHE A 169 6.29 23.59 8.04
N ALA A 170 5.53 24.09 9.01
CA ALA A 170 5.09 23.29 10.17
C ALA A 170 3.80 22.51 9.90
N CYS A 171 3.24 22.59 8.69
CA CYS A 171 2.02 21.87 8.35
C CYS A 171 2.25 20.35 8.42
N GLY A 172 1.40 19.66 9.20
CA GLY A 172 1.38 18.21 9.29
C GLY A 172 0.68 17.50 8.13
N TYR A 173 0.29 18.22 7.07
CA TYR A 173 -0.37 17.68 5.88
C TYR A 173 0.49 17.93 4.64
N CYS A 174 0.43 17.01 3.68
CA CYS A 174 1.29 17.08 2.50
C CYS A 174 0.93 18.28 1.62
N HIS A 175 1.94 19.07 1.24
CA HIS A 175 1.80 20.23 0.33
C HIS A 175 2.20 19.90 -1.11
N LEU A 176 2.75 18.72 -1.37
CA LEU A 176 3.13 18.31 -2.73
C LEU A 176 1.88 17.99 -3.58
N SER A 177 2.01 18.10 -4.90
CA SER A 177 0.91 17.77 -5.81
C SER A 177 0.57 16.28 -5.72
N HIS A 178 -0.72 15.96 -5.68
CA HIS A 178 -1.20 14.59 -5.73
C HIS A 178 -2.02 14.40 -7.00
N ASP A 179 -1.32 14.18 -8.11
CA ASP A 179 -1.95 14.08 -9.43
C ASP A 179 -2.79 12.80 -9.55
N ASN A 180 -2.47 11.80 -8.71
CA ASN A 180 -3.18 10.53 -8.66
C ASN A 180 -4.37 10.62 -7.70
N LYS A 181 -5.57 10.67 -8.26
CA LYS A 181 -6.79 10.37 -7.49
C LYS A 181 -6.62 8.96 -6.90
N PRO A 182 -6.62 8.80 -5.56
CA PRO A 182 -6.44 7.50 -4.96
C PRO A 182 -7.55 6.58 -5.48
N LEU A 183 -7.16 5.38 -5.94
CA LEU A 183 -8.13 4.40 -6.41
C LEU A 183 -9.10 4.11 -5.27
N HIS A 184 -10.36 4.47 -5.50
CA HIS A 184 -11.42 4.19 -4.55
C HIS A 184 -11.97 2.81 -4.89
N LEU A 185 -11.84 1.86 -3.95
CA LEU A 185 -12.49 0.57 -4.06
C LEU A 185 -14.00 0.79 -4.23
N ASP A 186 -14.68 -0.04 -5.01
CA ASP A 186 -16.14 0.07 -5.17
C ASP A 186 -16.89 -0.27 -3.87
N LYS A 187 -18.21 0.00 -3.84
CA LYS A 187 -19.03 -0.24 -2.64
C LYS A 187 -19.03 -1.72 -2.24
N GLN A 188 -19.05 -2.63 -3.21
CA GLN A 188 -19.13 -4.07 -2.99
C GLN A 188 -17.83 -4.61 -2.38
N HIS A 189 -16.68 -4.20 -2.91
CA HIS A 189 -15.35 -4.54 -2.41
C HIS A 189 -15.12 -4.02 -1.00
N ARG A 190 -15.54 -2.79 -0.70
CA ARG A 190 -15.45 -2.25 0.67
C ARG A 190 -16.31 -3.05 1.65
N GLU A 191 -17.52 -3.42 1.25
CA GLU A 191 -18.41 -4.21 2.11
C GLU A 191 -17.88 -5.63 2.32
N MET A 192 -17.35 -6.25 1.26
CA MET A 192 -16.67 -7.54 1.34
C MET A 192 -15.49 -7.48 2.31
N LEU A 193 -14.60 -6.48 2.20
CA LEU A 193 -13.45 -6.30 3.11
C LEU A 193 -13.89 -6.11 4.57
N ARG A 194 -14.96 -5.34 4.82
CA ARG A 194 -15.51 -5.13 6.18
C ARG A 194 -16.05 -6.42 6.80
N GLY A 195 -16.56 -7.34 5.97
CA GLY A 195 -17.11 -8.63 6.41
C GLY A 195 -16.03 -9.69 6.70
N LEU A 196 -14.77 -9.45 6.35
CA LEU A 196 -13.69 -10.41 6.57
C LEU A 196 -13.27 -10.44 8.04
N SER A 197 -12.97 -11.64 8.54
CA SER A 197 -12.20 -11.79 9.77
C SER A 197 -10.81 -11.17 9.58
N GLU A 198 -10.22 -10.66 10.66
CA GLU A 198 -8.89 -10.03 10.62
C GLU A 198 -7.80 -10.92 9.99
N ALA A 199 -7.77 -12.22 10.29
CA ALA A 199 -6.82 -13.15 9.68
C ALA A 199 -6.92 -13.16 8.15
N VAL A 200 -8.13 -13.37 7.62
CA VAL A 200 -8.39 -13.37 6.17
C VAL A 200 -8.13 -12.00 5.54
N HIS A 201 -8.46 -10.91 6.25
CA HIS A 201 -8.19 -9.55 5.80
C HIS A 201 -6.68 -9.31 5.62
N LEU A 202 -5.87 -9.69 6.61
CA LEU A 202 -4.42 -9.59 6.54
C LEU A 202 -3.83 -10.49 5.45
N SER A 203 -4.28 -11.75 5.33
CA SER A 203 -3.82 -12.65 4.27
C SER A 203 -4.11 -12.11 2.86
N LEU A 204 -5.17 -11.32 2.69
CA LEU A 204 -5.50 -10.68 1.41
C LEU A 204 -4.66 -9.42 1.14
N LEU A 205 -4.39 -8.59 2.16
CA LEU A 205 -3.68 -7.32 2.00
C LEU A 205 -2.15 -7.48 1.97
N LEU A 206 -1.58 -8.44 2.69
CA LEU A 206 -0.13 -8.65 2.78
C LEU A 206 0.55 -8.83 1.41
N PRO A 207 0.06 -9.69 0.49
CA PRO A 207 0.66 -9.80 -0.85
C PRO A 207 0.63 -8.49 -1.65
N ALA A 208 -0.43 -7.68 -1.49
CA ALA A 208 -0.52 -6.38 -2.15
C ALA A 208 0.47 -5.37 -1.55
N LEU A 209 0.67 -5.38 -0.22
CA LEU A 209 1.66 -4.54 0.45
C LEU A 209 3.09 -4.89 0.03
N ARG A 210 3.46 -6.18 -0.01
CA ARG A 210 4.79 -6.63 -0.47
C ARG A 210 5.05 -6.19 -1.92
N CYS A 211 4.12 -6.53 -2.82
CA CYS A 211 4.22 -6.15 -4.23
C CYS A 211 4.34 -4.63 -4.42
N ARG A 212 3.60 -3.84 -3.61
CA ARG A 212 3.69 -2.38 -3.68
C ARG A 212 5.00 -1.84 -3.10
N ALA A 213 5.48 -2.40 -2.00
CA ALA A 213 6.77 -2.02 -1.42
C ALA A 213 7.92 -2.26 -2.41
N GLU A 214 7.93 -3.43 -3.07
CA GLU A 214 8.91 -3.74 -4.13
C GLU A 214 8.80 -2.77 -5.30
N SER A 215 7.59 -2.58 -5.84
CA SER A 215 7.37 -1.71 -7.01
C SER A 215 7.71 -0.24 -6.74
N ALA A 216 7.65 0.18 -5.48
CA ALA A 216 7.95 1.55 -5.04
C ALA A 216 9.40 1.72 -4.55
N GLY A 217 10.22 0.65 -4.53
CA GLY A 217 11.58 0.71 -3.98
C GLY A 217 11.62 0.90 -2.45
N LEU A 218 10.57 0.50 -1.74
CA LEU A 218 10.40 0.61 -0.28
C LEU A 218 10.60 -0.72 0.45
N ALA A 219 11.06 -1.76 -0.26
CA ALA A 219 11.10 -3.13 0.27
C ALA A 219 11.97 -3.21 1.53
N ALA A 220 13.12 -2.54 1.55
CA ALA A 220 14.06 -2.55 2.67
C ALA A 220 13.51 -1.80 3.90
N GLU A 221 12.87 -0.65 3.69
CA GLU A 221 12.35 0.19 4.76
C GLU A 221 11.06 -0.39 5.37
N ALA A 222 10.30 -1.15 4.58
CA ALA A 222 9.04 -1.77 4.96
C ALA A 222 9.18 -3.15 5.64
N VAL A 223 10.38 -3.76 5.67
CA VAL A 223 10.60 -5.11 6.25
C VAL A 223 10.00 -5.22 7.66
N GLU A 224 10.28 -4.23 8.51
CA GLU A 224 9.82 -4.20 9.90
C GLU A 224 8.29 -4.17 9.99
N VAL A 225 7.64 -3.33 9.19
CA VAL A 225 6.17 -3.21 9.14
C VAL A 225 5.54 -4.50 8.61
N LEU A 226 6.12 -5.08 7.56
CA LEU A 226 5.63 -6.33 6.96
C LEU A 226 5.76 -7.51 7.93
N SER A 227 6.88 -7.63 8.65
CA SER A 227 7.09 -8.67 9.67
C SER A 227 6.03 -8.60 10.77
N LEU A 228 5.78 -7.41 11.33
CA LEU A 228 4.76 -7.23 12.37
C LEU A 228 3.36 -7.62 11.88
N LEU A 229 3.04 -7.33 10.62
CA LEU A 229 1.77 -7.73 10.02
C LEU A 229 1.65 -9.23 9.77
N GLU A 230 2.75 -9.89 9.43
CA GLU A 230 2.83 -11.35 9.26
C GLU A 230 2.68 -12.08 10.58
N ASP A 231 3.38 -11.62 11.62
CA ASP A 231 3.25 -12.12 13.00
C ASP A 231 1.81 -11.96 13.50
N LYS A 232 1.22 -10.78 13.24
CA LYS A 232 -0.19 -10.52 13.57
C LYS A 232 -1.13 -11.45 12.81
N ALA A 233 -0.91 -11.66 11.50
CA ALA A 233 -1.72 -12.58 10.71
C ALA A 233 -1.64 -14.02 11.23
N ALA A 234 -0.44 -14.47 11.62
CA ALA A 234 -0.23 -15.78 12.22
C ALA A 234 -0.95 -15.93 13.56
N ALA A 235 -0.85 -14.93 14.45
CA ALA A 235 -1.55 -14.91 15.73
C ALA A 235 -3.08 -14.97 15.55
N CYS A 236 -3.63 -14.18 14.61
CA CYS A 236 -5.05 -14.19 14.28
C CYS A 236 -5.52 -15.54 13.70
N ALA A 237 -4.68 -16.22 12.92
CA ALA A 237 -4.99 -17.53 12.35
C ALA A 237 -5.12 -18.60 13.46
N VAL A 238 -4.21 -18.60 14.43
CA VAL A 238 -4.26 -19.52 15.59
C VAL A 238 -5.52 -19.26 16.44
N ALA A 239 -5.82 -17.99 16.74
CA ALA A 239 -7.01 -17.62 17.50
C ALA A 239 -8.33 -18.02 16.79
N SER A 240 -8.33 -18.00 15.46
CA SER A 240 -9.53 -18.31 14.65
C SER A 240 -9.79 -19.81 14.49
N ALA A 241 -8.78 -20.67 14.68
CA ALA A 241 -8.87 -22.12 14.45
C ALA A 241 -9.88 -22.83 15.38
N GLY A 242 -10.21 -22.25 16.54
CA GLY A 242 -11.12 -22.85 17.52
C GLY A 242 -12.62 -22.67 17.24
N GLY A 243 -13.02 -21.85 16.26
CA GLY A 243 -14.42 -21.42 16.12
C GLY A 243 -15.15 -21.96 14.89
N ARG A 244 -16.18 -22.81 15.07
CA ARG A 244 -17.09 -23.26 13.99
C ARG A 244 -17.70 -22.10 13.18
N ALA A 245 -17.92 -20.94 13.82
CA ALA A 245 -18.44 -19.74 13.16
C ALA A 245 -17.41 -19.06 12.24
N ALA A 246 -16.12 -19.10 12.57
CA ALA A 246 -15.06 -18.58 11.72
C ALA A 246 -14.91 -19.44 10.45
N ALA A 247 -14.94 -20.77 10.60
CA ALA A 247 -14.90 -21.71 9.48
C ALA A 247 -16.05 -21.48 8.48
N ARG A 248 -17.28 -21.23 8.95
CA ARG A 248 -18.42 -20.91 8.05
C ARG A 248 -18.22 -19.61 7.26
N ARG A 249 -17.67 -18.56 7.89
CA ARG A 249 -17.38 -17.28 7.20
C ARG A 249 -16.25 -17.43 6.19
N ALA A 250 -15.18 -18.13 6.55
CA ALA A 250 -14.10 -18.46 5.62
C ALA A 250 -14.59 -19.27 4.42
N ALA A 251 -15.47 -20.26 4.63
CA ALA A 251 -16.07 -21.03 3.56
C ALA A 251 -16.92 -20.16 2.63
N MET A 252 -17.71 -19.22 3.17
CA MET A 252 -18.50 -18.30 2.35
C MET A 252 -17.63 -17.41 1.45
N PHE A 253 -16.48 -16.95 1.96
CA PHE A 253 -15.52 -16.20 1.15
C PHE A 253 -14.86 -17.09 0.10
N ALA A 254 -14.50 -18.33 0.44
CA ALA A 254 -13.94 -19.30 -0.51
C ALA A 254 -14.94 -19.67 -1.62
N SER A 255 -16.24 -19.61 -1.35
CA SER A 255 -17.31 -19.78 -2.34
C SER A 255 -17.60 -18.53 -3.17
N SER A 256 -17.00 -17.37 -2.84
CA SER A 256 -17.17 -16.15 -3.61
C SER A 256 -16.61 -16.35 -5.03
N PRO A 257 -17.26 -15.82 -6.08
CA PRO A 257 -16.78 -16.00 -7.45
C PRO A 257 -15.33 -15.52 -7.56
N ARG A 258 -14.42 -16.39 -8.03
CA ARG A 258 -12.97 -16.11 -8.20
C ARG A 258 -12.67 -14.78 -8.90
N HIS A 259 -13.61 -14.33 -9.73
CA HIS A 259 -13.53 -13.07 -10.43
C HIS A 259 -13.56 -11.83 -9.51
N HIS A 260 -14.31 -11.84 -8.40
CA HIS A 260 -14.35 -10.71 -7.46
C HIS A 260 -13.04 -10.57 -6.68
N THR A 261 -12.46 -11.69 -6.24
CA THR A 261 -11.19 -11.67 -5.50
C THR A 261 -10.03 -11.26 -6.41
N SER A 262 -10.03 -11.71 -7.67
CA SER A 262 -9.05 -11.27 -8.67
C SER A 262 -9.13 -9.76 -8.93
N LYS A 263 -10.33 -9.22 -9.19
CA LYS A 263 -10.54 -7.77 -9.38
C LYS A 263 -10.11 -6.95 -8.17
N LEU A 264 -10.47 -7.40 -6.97
CA LEU A 264 -10.04 -6.74 -5.73
C LEU A 264 -8.52 -6.75 -5.60
N SER A 265 -7.88 -7.91 -5.81
CA SER A 265 -6.42 -8.03 -5.72
C SER A 265 -5.70 -7.11 -6.71
N ALA A 266 -6.21 -6.99 -7.94
CA ALA A 266 -5.69 -6.08 -8.96
C ALA A 266 -5.88 -4.61 -8.55
N ALA A 267 -7.02 -4.26 -7.95
CA ALA A 267 -7.27 -2.91 -7.45
C ALA A 267 -6.32 -2.56 -6.29
N LEU A 268 -6.13 -3.48 -5.34
CA LEU A 268 -5.25 -3.29 -4.18
C LEU A 268 -3.79 -3.06 -4.60
N ARG A 269 -3.29 -3.78 -5.60
CA ARG A 269 -1.91 -3.60 -6.12
C ARG A 269 -1.67 -2.23 -6.77
N ARG A 270 -2.74 -1.57 -7.24
CA ARG A 270 -2.68 -0.24 -7.87
C ARG A 270 -2.86 0.90 -6.87
N MET A 271 -3.18 0.60 -5.62
CA MET A 271 -3.30 1.60 -4.57
C MET A 271 -1.91 1.96 -4.01
N PRO A 272 -1.70 3.20 -3.56
CA PRO A 272 -0.45 3.57 -2.92
C PRO A 272 -0.30 2.83 -1.58
N PHE A 273 0.95 2.60 -1.18
CA PHE A 273 1.28 1.78 -0.01
C PHE A 273 0.54 2.25 1.25
N SER A 274 0.53 3.56 1.51
CA SER A 274 -0.19 4.17 2.65
C SER A 274 -1.68 3.86 2.68
N THR A 275 -2.35 3.74 1.53
CA THR A 275 -3.79 3.48 1.52
C THR A 275 -4.09 2.03 1.84
N VAL A 276 -3.28 1.10 1.33
CA VAL A 276 -3.39 -0.33 1.69
C VAL A 276 -3.09 -0.53 3.17
N LEU A 277 -2.03 0.10 3.66
CA LEU A 277 -1.66 0.03 5.08
C LEU A 277 -2.72 0.66 5.99
N GLY A 278 -3.31 1.79 5.58
CA GLY A 278 -4.41 2.42 6.31
C GLY A 278 -5.69 1.60 6.33
N MET A 279 -5.87 0.62 5.44
CA MET A 279 -6.95 -0.37 5.53
C MET A 279 -6.65 -1.42 6.60
N VAL A 280 -5.39 -1.82 6.76
CA VAL A 280 -4.96 -2.73 7.82
C VAL A 280 -5.12 -2.09 9.20
N LEU A 281 -4.61 -0.86 9.36
CA LEU A 281 -4.61 -0.14 10.64
C LEU A 281 -6.00 0.18 11.17
N ARG A 282 -6.98 0.43 10.29
CA ARG A 282 -8.37 0.69 10.74
C ARG A 282 -9.11 -0.55 11.23
N GLY A 283 -8.51 -1.74 11.06
CA GLY A 283 -9.09 -3.00 11.46
C GLY A 283 -10.37 -3.37 10.69
N ALA A 284 -10.75 -4.63 10.79
CA ALA A 284 -12.15 -4.99 10.57
C ALA A 284 -12.94 -4.46 11.78
N PRO A 285 -14.12 -3.84 11.58
CA PRO A 285 -14.96 -3.49 12.71
C PRO A 285 -15.22 -4.76 13.53
N ALA A 286 -14.87 -4.76 14.81
CA ALA A 286 -15.17 -5.88 15.69
C ALA A 286 -16.67 -6.19 15.56
N THR A 287 -16.99 -7.35 14.97
CA THR A 287 -18.38 -7.73 14.66
C THR A 287 -19.20 -8.09 15.90
N GLY A 288 -18.70 -7.77 17.10
CA GLY A 288 -19.43 -7.88 18.35
C GLY A 288 -20.23 -6.61 18.59
N GLY A 289 -21.57 -6.70 18.46
CA GLY A 289 -22.52 -5.67 18.88
C GLY A 289 -22.62 -5.55 20.40
N GLU A 290 -21.48 -5.48 21.10
CA GLU A 290 -21.43 -5.20 22.53
C GLU A 290 -21.41 -3.68 22.72
N ASN A 291 -22.29 -3.20 23.61
CA ASN A 291 -22.67 -1.79 23.75
C ASN A 291 -21.46 -0.85 23.85
N LYS A 292 -21.31 0.00 22.83
CA LYS A 292 -20.15 0.86 22.55
C LYS A 292 -20.00 2.09 23.47
N HIS A 293 -20.54 2.08 24.69
CA HIS A 293 -20.68 3.34 25.43
C HIS A 293 -19.51 3.73 26.33
N ASP A 294 -18.63 2.83 26.80
CA ASP A 294 -17.54 3.24 27.72
C ASP A 294 -16.18 2.52 27.54
N SER A 295 -15.99 1.67 26.53
CA SER A 295 -14.70 1.02 26.32
C SER A 295 -13.74 1.93 25.54
N VAL A 296 -12.99 2.77 26.25
CA VAL A 296 -11.74 3.37 25.74
C VAL A 296 -10.92 2.22 25.17
N SER A 297 -10.87 2.14 23.84
CA SER A 297 -10.20 1.04 23.12
C SER A 297 -8.72 1.12 23.45
N SER A 298 -8.27 0.29 24.39
CA SER A 298 -6.85 0.09 24.63
C SER A 298 -6.27 -0.44 23.32
N VAL A 299 -5.56 0.42 22.59
CA VAL A 299 -4.76 0.04 21.43
C VAL A 299 -3.87 -1.11 21.91
N GLY A 300 -4.04 -2.29 21.32
CA GLY A 300 -3.24 -3.45 21.69
C GLY A 300 -1.76 -3.13 21.47
N PRO A 301 -0.82 -3.70 22.25
CA PRO A 301 0.61 -3.40 22.14
C PRO A 301 1.13 -3.53 20.70
N THR A 302 0.56 -4.46 19.92
CA THR A 302 0.92 -4.69 18.51
C THR A 302 0.54 -3.54 17.57
N GLU A 303 -0.56 -2.83 17.82
CA GLU A 303 -0.98 -1.73 16.94
C GLU A 303 -0.11 -0.48 17.15
N GLN A 304 0.26 -0.19 18.41
CA GLN A 304 1.22 0.89 18.69
C GLN A 304 2.59 0.58 18.09
N GLN A 305 3.10 -0.65 18.23
CA GLN A 305 4.35 -1.09 17.61
C GLN A 305 4.34 -0.89 16.09
N LEU A 306 3.20 -1.15 15.45
CA LEU A 306 3.04 -0.96 14.01
C LEU A 306 3.05 0.52 13.62
N LEU A 307 2.38 1.38 14.38
CA LEU A 307 2.42 2.84 14.14
C LEU A 307 3.85 3.39 14.30
N ASP A 308 4.55 2.99 15.35
CA ASP A 308 5.93 3.40 15.59
C ASP A 308 6.87 2.93 14.47
N ALA A 309 6.67 1.69 13.97
CA ALA A 309 7.43 1.16 12.84
C ALA A 309 7.17 1.94 11.55
N VAL A 310 5.93 2.38 11.31
CA VAL A 310 5.58 3.22 10.16
C VAL A 310 6.23 4.60 10.25
N ASP A 311 6.27 5.20 11.44
CA ASP A 311 6.93 6.49 11.63
C ASP A 311 8.45 6.39 11.49
N ARG A 312 9.08 5.30 11.97
CA ARG A 312 10.50 5.00 11.67
C ARG A 312 10.74 4.85 10.17
N MET A 313 9.88 4.12 9.47
CA MET A 313 9.96 3.95 8.02
C MET A 313 9.87 5.30 7.29
N ARG A 314 8.95 6.19 7.68
CA ARG A 314 8.86 7.55 7.11
C ARG A 314 10.12 8.39 7.38
N ALA A 315 10.69 8.29 8.58
CA ALA A 315 11.90 9.00 8.93
C ALA A 315 13.09 8.58 8.03
N ARG A 316 13.23 7.28 7.74
CA ARG A 316 14.27 6.74 6.82
C ARG A 316 14.13 7.25 5.39
N LEU A 317 12.91 7.49 4.92
CA LEU A 317 12.63 7.96 3.55
C LEU A 317 12.79 9.47 3.34
N SER A 318 13.21 10.21 4.36
CA SER A 318 13.31 11.66 4.28
C SER A 318 14.58 12.07 3.52
N PRO A 319 14.49 12.90 2.46
CA PRO A 319 15.60 13.24 1.55
C PRO A 319 16.85 13.88 2.17
N GLY A 320 16.87 14.13 3.49
CA GLY A 320 18.00 14.67 4.24
C GLY A 320 18.61 13.71 5.26
N ALA A 321 18.14 12.45 5.33
CA ALA A 321 18.72 11.44 6.22
C ALA A 321 19.99 10.79 5.65
N VAL A 322 20.64 11.41 4.65
CA VAL A 322 22.03 11.10 4.32
C VAL A 322 22.84 11.47 5.55
N VAL A 323 23.19 10.41 6.28
CA VAL A 323 23.93 10.41 7.53
C VAL A 323 25.16 11.29 7.32
N CYS A 324 25.21 12.46 7.99
CA CYS A 324 26.49 13.06 8.33
C CYS A 324 27.10 12.13 9.39
N ALA A 325 27.68 11.02 8.92
CA ALA A 325 28.54 10.12 9.70
C ALA A 325 29.98 10.62 9.61
#